data_AF-A0AAQ3M6B8-F1
#
_entry.id   AF-A0AAQ3M6B8-F1
#
_cell.length_a   1.000
_cell.length_b   1.000
_cell.length_c   1.000
_cell.angle_alpha   90.00
_cell.angle_beta   90.00
_cell.angle_gamma   90.00
#
_symmetry.space_group_name_H-M   'P 1'
#
loop_
_entity.id
_entity.type
_entity.pdbx_description
1 polymer ?
#
loop_
_entity_poly.entity_id
_entity_poly.type
_entity_poly.pdbx_seq_one_letter_code
_entity_poly.pdbx_strand_id
1 'polypeptide(L)'
;MASILSIENESSDNLNETSPAPARGAEMRNFLQTRLQKNRVPPLVHAWDFYHDRQAKPSIPGTQDPNPSTPQQQQKAYTARLEHLASIPDVRAFWSVFNNFDLSALALRDSIHLFHRGVKPVWEDARNASGGRWTFRIPKAHAQQAWTELALLAIGEQLQTAIEDPARLTFRDDICGIRMNIDEFVSFGIWLGVI
;
A
#
# COMPACT_ATOMS: atom_id res chain seq x y z
N MET A 1 19.91 -78.78 56.80
CA MET A 1 19.73 -77.68 57.76
C MET A 1 20.29 -76.42 57.15
N ALA A 2 19.41 -75.46 56.84
CA ALA A 2 19.62 -74.02 56.55
C ALA A 2 20.58 -73.62 55.39
N SER A 3 20.15 -72.92 54.32
CA SER A 3 19.78 -71.47 54.23
C SER A 3 21.00 -70.55 54.46
N ILE A 4 21.40 -69.54 53.65
CA ILE A 4 20.68 -68.57 52.80
C ILE A 4 21.70 -67.74 51.96
N LEU A 5 21.36 -67.48 50.68
CA LEU A 5 21.47 -66.29 49.79
C LEU A 5 22.68 -65.32 49.87
N SER A 6 23.37 -65.09 48.74
CA SER A 6 23.30 -63.94 47.79
C SER A 6 24.12 -62.71 48.25
N ILE A 7 24.95 -62.07 47.43
CA ILE A 7 24.59 -61.18 46.30
C ILE A 7 25.82 -61.03 45.38
N GLU A 8 25.66 -61.27 44.08
CA GLU A 8 26.55 -60.78 43.03
C GLU A 8 26.18 -59.32 42.71
N ASN A 9 27.18 -58.44 42.71
CA ASN A 9 27.00 -57.02 42.38
C ASN A 9 27.21 -56.83 40.87
N GLU A 10 26.14 -56.91 40.09
CA GLU A 10 26.10 -56.41 38.71
C GLU A 10 26.08 -54.88 38.75
N SER A 11 27.14 -54.24 38.22
CA SER A 11 27.15 -52.80 37.93
C SER A 11 27.18 -52.58 36.43
N SER A 12 25.96 -52.42 35.92
CA SER A 12 25.50 -51.88 34.64
C SER A 12 26.42 -50.90 33.91
N ASP A 13 26.69 -51.23 32.65
CA ASP A 13 26.26 -50.52 31.44
C ASP A 13 26.51 -49.01 31.25
N ASN A 14 27.20 -48.74 30.13
CA ASN A 14 26.86 -47.75 29.11
C ASN A 14 26.67 -46.28 29.55
N LEU A 15 27.76 -45.51 29.44
CA LEU A 15 27.65 -44.08 29.11
C LEU A 15 27.27 -43.95 27.62
N ASN A 16 25.98 -44.13 27.33
CA ASN A 16 25.40 -43.78 26.05
C ASN A 16 25.42 -42.25 25.91
N GLU A 17 26.24 -41.74 25.00
CA GLU A 17 26.20 -40.35 24.55
C GLU A 17 24.77 -39.98 24.18
N THR A 18 24.12 -39.15 25.00
CA THR A 18 22.88 -38.50 24.62
C THR A 18 23.21 -37.40 23.61
N SER A 19 23.44 -37.84 22.37
CA SER A 19 23.42 -36.96 21.21
C SER A 19 22.08 -36.21 21.19
N PRO A 20 22.06 -34.87 21.16
CA PRO A 20 20.81 -34.14 21.12
C PRO A 20 20.16 -34.44 19.77
N ALA A 21 19.06 -35.20 19.81
CA ALA A 21 18.37 -35.71 18.64
C ALA A 21 18.16 -34.59 17.59
N PRO A 22 18.60 -34.77 16.33
CA PRO A 22 18.42 -33.76 15.26
C PRO A 22 16.95 -33.36 15.05
N ALA A 23 16.01 -34.22 15.47
CA ALA A 23 14.59 -33.95 15.52
C ALA A 23 14.24 -32.71 16.37
N ARG A 24 14.80 -32.55 17.57
CA ARG A 24 14.50 -31.39 18.45
C ARG A 24 14.95 -30.06 17.84
N GLY A 25 16.08 -30.08 17.12
CA GLY A 25 16.59 -28.91 16.40
C GLY A 25 15.81 -28.61 15.12
N ALA A 26 15.28 -29.63 14.44
CA ALA A 26 14.41 -29.46 13.29
C ALA A 26 13.01 -28.97 13.70
N GLU A 27 12.45 -29.49 14.79
CA GLU A 27 11.19 -29.05 15.39
C GLU A 27 11.27 -27.61 15.89
N MET A 28 12.36 -27.23 16.57
CA MET A 28 12.59 -25.84 16.98
C MET A 28 12.69 -24.91 15.78
N ARG A 29 13.39 -25.32 14.71
CA ARG A 29 13.48 -24.55 13.46
C ARG A 29 12.13 -24.42 12.78
N ASN A 30 11.34 -25.49 12.69
CA ASN A 30 9.99 -25.47 12.13
C ASN A 30 9.03 -24.63 12.98
N PHE A 31 9.15 -24.68 14.30
CA PHE A 31 8.36 -23.87 15.22
C PHE A 31 8.68 -22.37 15.07
N LEU A 32 9.97 -22.01 15.04
CA LEU A 32 10.42 -20.64 14.79
C LEU A 32 10.03 -20.17 13.38
N GLN A 33 10.21 -21.01 12.36
CA GLN A 33 9.80 -20.72 10.98
C GLN A 33 8.28 -20.51 10.88
N THR A 34 7.48 -21.33 11.56
CA THR A 34 6.01 -21.18 11.60
C THR A 34 5.59 -19.90 12.32
N ARG A 35 6.28 -19.51 13.40
CA ARG A 35 6.02 -18.26 14.14
C ARG A 35 6.50 -17.03 13.37
N LEU A 36 7.61 -17.12 12.65
CA LEU A 36 8.10 -16.07 11.75
C LEU A 36 7.20 -15.92 10.52
N GLN A 37 6.62 -17.01 10.02
CA GLN A 37 5.62 -16.97 8.94
C GLN A 37 4.30 -16.31 9.39
N LYS A 38 3.89 -16.47 10.65
CA LYS A 38 2.71 -15.76 11.22
C LYS A 38 2.90 -14.24 11.34
N ASN A 39 4.14 -13.74 11.33
CA ASN A 39 4.45 -12.31 11.35
C ASN A 39 4.75 -11.73 9.96
N ARG A 40 4.44 -12.45 8.88
CA ARG A 40 4.49 -11.87 7.54
C ARG A 40 3.45 -10.76 7.43
N VAL A 41 3.90 -9.61 6.95
CA VAL A 41 3.01 -8.47 6.67
C VAL A 41 1.96 -8.95 5.67
N PRO A 42 0.65 -8.72 5.91
CA PRO A 42 -0.37 -9.06 4.95
C PRO A 42 -0.11 -8.33 3.62
N PRO A 43 -0.06 -9.05 2.49
CA PRO A 43 0.01 -8.40 1.18
C PRO A 43 -1.31 -7.68 0.91
N LEU A 44 -1.25 -6.60 0.15
CA LEU A 44 -2.44 -5.98 -0.40
C LEU A 44 -2.92 -6.79 -1.60
N VAL A 45 -4.23 -6.75 -1.89
CA VAL A 45 -4.81 -7.39 -3.09
C VAL A 45 -4.17 -6.77 -4.34
N HIS A 46 -4.13 -5.44 -4.37
CA HIS A 46 -3.36 -4.69 -5.36
C HIS A 46 -2.17 -4.00 -4.69
N ALA A 47 -1.03 -3.99 -5.38
CA ALA A 47 0.03 -3.05 -5.04
C ALA A 47 -0.37 -1.64 -5.52
N TRP A 48 0.07 -0.62 -4.80
CA TRP A 48 -0.24 0.78 -5.09
C TRP A 48 1.02 1.60 -5.29
N ASP A 49 0.92 2.70 -6.02
CA ASP A 49 1.94 3.72 -6.20
C ASP A 49 1.41 5.07 -5.71
N PHE A 50 2.24 5.76 -4.92
CA PHE A 50 1.92 7.06 -4.34
C PHE A 50 2.65 8.16 -5.13
N TYR A 51 1.90 9.18 -5.57
CA TYR A 51 2.41 10.27 -6.40
C TYR A 51 2.09 11.65 -5.77
N HIS A 52 2.91 12.64 -6.08
CA HIS A 52 2.71 14.05 -5.74
C HIS A 52 2.92 14.92 -6.97
N ASP A 53 1.91 15.72 -7.33
CA ASP A 53 2.05 16.83 -8.28
C ASP A 53 2.20 18.13 -7.48
N ARG A 54 3.41 18.68 -7.53
CA ARG A 54 3.77 19.95 -6.91
C ARG A 54 3.52 21.07 -7.89
N GLN A 55 2.63 21.99 -7.55
CA GLN A 55 2.55 23.22 -8.33
C GLN A 55 3.64 24.18 -7.86
N ALA A 56 4.64 24.40 -8.70
CA ALA A 56 5.65 25.42 -8.44
C ALA A 56 4.99 26.78 -8.24
N LYS A 57 5.52 27.58 -7.29
CA LYS A 57 5.20 29.01 -7.19
C LYS A 57 5.44 29.66 -8.56
N PRO A 58 4.56 30.57 -9.03
CA PRO A 58 4.82 31.30 -10.25
C PRO A 58 6.20 31.98 -10.15
N SER A 59 7.07 31.64 -11.09
CA SER A 59 8.40 32.20 -11.22
C SER A 59 8.32 33.72 -11.39
N ILE A 60 9.16 34.44 -10.62
CA ILE A 60 9.63 35.83 -10.73
C ILE A 60 8.91 36.73 -11.78
N PRO A 61 8.34 37.89 -11.38
CA PRO A 61 7.74 38.84 -12.32
C PRO A 61 8.80 39.38 -13.30
N GLY A 62 8.66 39.05 -14.59
CA GLY A 62 9.54 39.55 -15.66
C GLY A 62 9.97 38.49 -16.68
N THR A 63 9.76 37.21 -16.42
CA THR A 63 9.93 36.15 -17.43
C THR A 63 8.55 35.82 -17.98
N GLN A 64 8.37 35.90 -19.31
CA GLN A 64 7.09 35.57 -19.96
C GLN A 64 6.56 34.25 -19.41
N ASP A 65 5.34 34.26 -18.88
CA ASP A 65 4.68 33.09 -18.32
C ASP A 65 4.76 31.91 -19.30
N PRO A 66 5.27 30.73 -18.91
CA PRO A 66 4.91 29.51 -19.60
C PRO A 66 3.54 29.08 -19.07
N ASN A 67 2.55 29.98 -19.04
CA ASN A 67 1.20 29.55 -18.78
C ASN A 67 0.78 28.79 -20.05
N PRO A 68 0.66 27.46 -20.00
CA PRO A 68 0.55 26.67 -21.21
C PRO A 68 -0.81 27.00 -21.83
N SER A 69 -0.80 27.67 -22.99
CA SER A 69 -2.00 28.24 -23.60
C SER A 69 -2.87 27.18 -24.26
N THR A 70 -2.31 26.00 -24.53
CA THR A 70 -3.02 24.87 -25.14
C THR A 70 -3.19 23.70 -24.16
N PRO A 71 -4.30 22.94 -24.24
CA PRO A 71 -4.52 21.76 -23.40
C PRO A 71 -3.37 20.75 -23.44
N GLN A 72 -2.74 20.59 -24.62
CA GLN A 72 -1.59 19.68 -24.79
C GLN A 72 -0.34 20.13 -24.05
N GLN A 73 -0.09 21.45 -23.96
CA GLN A 73 1.04 21.95 -23.17
C GLN A 73 0.76 21.87 -21.67
N GLN A 74 -0.50 22.08 -21.25
CA GLN A 74 -0.90 21.93 -19.84
C GLN A 74 -0.73 20.49 -19.36
N GLN A 75 -1.11 19.54 -20.22
CA GLN A 75 -0.92 18.12 -19.96
C GLN A 75 0.55 17.74 -19.85
N LYS A 76 1.40 18.18 -20.79
CA LYS A 76 2.85 17.95 -20.72
C LYS A 76 3.46 18.54 -19.46
N ALA A 77 3.05 19.74 -19.07
CA ALA A 77 3.51 20.38 -17.85
C ALA A 77 3.05 19.62 -16.59
N TYR A 78 1.82 19.09 -16.58
CA TYR A 78 1.33 18.24 -15.50
C TYR A 78 2.15 16.96 -15.36
N THR A 79 2.31 16.19 -16.44
CA THR A 79 3.08 14.94 -16.42
C THR A 79 4.54 15.17 -15.99
N ALA A 80 5.13 16.31 -16.34
CA ALA A 80 6.50 16.65 -15.95
C ALA A 80 6.67 16.98 -14.46
N ARG A 81 5.61 17.46 -13.79
CA ARG A 81 5.62 17.79 -12.34
C ARG A 81 5.16 16.65 -11.45
N LEU A 82 4.53 15.64 -12.04
CA LEU A 82 4.03 14.48 -11.33
C LEU A 82 5.20 13.58 -10.91
N GLU A 83 5.50 13.58 -9.61
CA GLU A 83 6.57 12.78 -9.03
C GLU A 83 6.00 11.48 -8.46
N HIS A 84 6.64 10.34 -8.78
CA HIS A 84 6.41 9.07 -8.07
C HIS A 84 7.21 9.10 -6.77
N LEU A 85 6.53 8.91 -5.64
CA LEU A 85 7.15 9.00 -4.31
C LEU A 85 7.46 7.62 -3.71
N ALA A 86 6.55 6.66 -3.85
CA ALA A 86 6.71 5.34 -3.25
C ALA A 86 5.86 4.27 -3.92
N SER A 87 6.32 3.02 -3.86
CA SER A 87 5.52 1.83 -4.17
C SER A 87 5.12 1.12 -2.87
N ILE A 88 3.87 0.69 -2.80
CA ILE A 88 3.19 0.17 -1.61
C ILE A 88 2.64 -1.23 -1.95
N PRO A 89 3.44 -2.29 -1.76
CA PRO A 89 2.99 -3.67 -2.02
C PRO A 89 2.22 -4.31 -0.85
N ASP A 90 2.37 -3.79 0.36
CA ASP A 90 1.83 -4.38 1.58
C ASP A 90 1.39 -3.32 2.62
N VAL A 91 0.70 -3.77 3.66
CA VAL A 91 0.14 -2.89 4.70
C VAL A 91 1.24 -2.16 5.51
N ARG A 92 2.43 -2.75 5.66
CA ARG A 92 3.55 -2.10 6.37
C ARG A 92 4.09 -0.95 5.55
N ALA A 93 4.30 -1.15 4.26
CA ALA A 93 4.74 -0.11 3.34
C ALA A 93 3.73 1.04 3.31
N PHE A 94 2.43 0.74 3.34
CA PHE A 94 1.37 1.74 3.41
C PHE A 94 1.54 2.66 4.61
N TRP A 95 1.58 2.09 5.82
CA TRP A 95 1.76 2.88 7.05
C TRP A 95 3.11 3.58 7.12
N SER A 96 4.16 2.97 6.56
CA SER A 96 5.47 3.63 6.44
C SER A 96 5.39 4.91 5.61
N VAL A 97 4.64 4.91 4.49
CA VAL A 97 4.47 6.12 3.68
C VAL A 97 3.57 7.12 4.40
N PHE A 98 2.40 6.68 4.86
CA PHE A 98 1.38 7.58 5.43
C PHE A 98 1.81 8.23 6.76
N ASN A 99 2.65 7.57 7.56
CA ASN A 99 3.15 8.16 8.81
C ASN A 99 4.30 9.14 8.58
N ASN A 100 5.05 9.01 7.48
CA ASN A 100 6.19 9.87 7.18
C ASN A 100 5.84 11.01 6.20
N PHE A 101 4.67 10.98 5.58
CA PHE A 101 4.21 12.00 4.65
C PHE A 101 3.37 13.05 5.36
N ASP A 102 3.90 14.28 5.49
CA ASP A 102 3.19 15.38 6.14
C ASP A 102 2.22 16.07 5.18
N LEU A 103 0.92 15.81 5.39
CA LEU A 103 -0.16 16.43 4.63
C LEU A 103 -0.31 17.93 4.89
N SER A 104 0.13 18.41 6.06
CA SER A 104 0.03 19.83 6.42
C SER A 104 1.05 20.70 5.67
N ALA A 105 2.13 20.09 5.18
CA ALA A 105 3.16 20.75 4.39
C ALA A 105 2.79 20.95 2.92
N LEU A 106 1.64 20.43 2.46
CA LEU A 106 1.20 20.57 1.07
C LEU A 106 0.81 22.02 0.74
N ALA A 107 1.33 22.53 -0.37
CA ALA A 107 1.04 23.88 -0.83
C ALA A 107 -0.35 23.99 -1.47
N LEU A 108 -0.87 25.21 -1.59
CA LEU A 108 -2.09 25.45 -2.36
C LEU A 108 -1.89 25.01 -3.81
N ARG A 109 -2.86 24.26 -4.33
CA ARG A 109 -2.88 23.61 -5.65
C ARG A 109 -1.99 22.38 -5.80
N ASP A 110 -1.34 21.92 -4.74
CA ASP A 110 -0.70 20.61 -4.76
C ASP A 110 -1.75 19.51 -4.76
N SER A 111 -1.41 18.40 -5.40
CA SER A 111 -2.25 17.20 -5.37
C SER A 111 -1.45 15.94 -5.11
N ILE A 112 -2.04 15.03 -4.35
CA ILE A 112 -1.49 13.71 -4.09
C ILE A 112 -2.41 12.64 -4.64
N HIS A 113 -1.83 11.54 -5.07
CA HIS A 113 -2.53 10.46 -5.77
C HIS A 113 -2.04 9.11 -5.24
N LEU A 114 -2.96 8.18 -5.06
CA LEU A 114 -2.67 6.78 -4.72
C LEU A 114 -3.35 5.90 -5.77
N PHE A 115 -2.57 5.25 -6.62
CA PHE A 115 -3.05 4.52 -7.79
C PHE A 115 -2.58 3.08 -7.78
N HIS A 116 -3.29 2.19 -8.47
CA HIS A 116 -2.78 0.83 -8.68
C HIS A 116 -1.41 0.86 -9.34
N ARG A 117 -0.56 -0.08 -8.93
CA ARG A 117 0.82 -0.16 -9.41
C ARG A 117 0.84 -0.30 -10.93
N GLY A 118 1.61 0.57 -11.58
CA GLY A 118 1.72 0.61 -13.04
C GLY A 118 0.63 1.41 -13.75
N VAL A 119 -0.38 1.91 -13.03
CA VAL A 119 -1.37 2.88 -13.55
C VAL A 119 -0.94 4.27 -13.15
N LYS A 120 -0.72 5.14 -14.14
CA LYS A 120 -0.36 6.54 -13.88
C LYS A 120 -1.63 7.38 -13.67
N PRO A 121 -1.62 8.41 -12.81
CA PRO A 121 -2.76 9.30 -12.59
C PRO A 121 -2.98 10.31 -13.73
N VAL A 122 -2.94 9.83 -14.98
CA VAL A 122 -3.06 10.61 -16.21
C VAL A 122 -4.14 9.98 -17.10
N TRP A 123 -4.82 10.77 -17.92
CA TRP A 123 -5.88 10.27 -18.81
C TRP A 123 -5.33 9.48 -20.00
N GLU A 124 -4.05 9.64 -20.33
CA GLU A 124 -3.36 8.89 -21.39
C GLU A 124 -3.03 7.46 -20.99
N ASP A 125 -3.12 7.13 -19.71
CA ASP A 125 -2.96 5.76 -19.25
C ASP A 125 -4.13 4.92 -19.78
N ALA A 126 -3.83 3.76 -20.36
CA ALA A 126 -4.83 2.91 -21.01
C ALA A 126 -5.98 2.54 -20.06
N ARG A 127 -5.70 2.36 -18.76
CA ARG A 127 -6.73 2.06 -17.75
C ARG A 127 -7.68 3.23 -17.50
N ASN A 128 -7.20 4.47 -17.63
CA ASN A 128 -7.96 5.68 -17.33
C ASN A 128 -8.64 6.30 -18.55
N ALA A 129 -8.13 6.04 -19.76
CA ALA A 129 -8.53 6.73 -20.99
C ALA A 129 -10.02 6.58 -21.33
N SER A 130 -10.60 5.41 -21.08
CA SER A 130 -12.03 5.13 -21.29
C SER A 130 -12.84 5.20 -19.99
N GLY A 131 -12.21 5.62 -18.92
CA GLY A 131 -12.78 5.69 -17.59
C GLY A 131 -13.42 7.03 -17.25
N GLY A 132 -13.46 7.30 -15.96
CA GLY A 132 -13.96 8.54 -15.41
C GLY A 132 -13.45 8.76 -14.00
N ARG A 133 -13.83 9.88 -13.41
CA ARG A 133 -13.51 10.14 -12.00
C ARG A 133 -14.68 10.80 -11.31
N TRP A 134 -15.14 10.17 -10.24
CA TRP A 134 -16.11 10.79 -9.35
C TRP A 134 -15.39 11.74 -8.39
N THR A 135 -15.87 12.96 -8.23
CA THR A 135 -15.22 13.99 -7.41
C THR A 135 -16.18 14.63 -6.43
N PHE A 136 -15.69 14.91 -5.23
CA PHE A 136 -16.45 15.55 -4.16
C PHE A 136 -15.54 16.45 -3.33
N ARG A 137 -16.12 17.35 -2.54
CA ARG A 137 -15.38 18.34 -1.75
C ARG A 137 -15.61 18.10 -0.26
N ILE A 138 -14.57 18.32 0.53
CA ILE A 138 -14.61 18.20 1.98
C ILE A 138 -14.00 19.48 2.58
N PRO A 139 -14.56 20.03 3.67
CA PRO A 139 -13.94 21.13 4.38
C PRO A 139 -12.50 20.80 4.79
N LYS A 140 -11.60 21.77 4.68
CA LYS A 140 -10.16 21.60 4.98
C LYS A 140 -9.89 21.01 6.37
N ALA A 141 -10.73 21.32 7.36
CA ALA A 141 -10.62 20.80 8.72
C ALA A 141 -10.72 19.26 8.81
N HIS A 142 -11.44 18.62 7.88
CA HIS A 142 -11.64 17.16 7.85
C HIS A 142 -10.85 16.46 6.75
N ALA A 143 -10.12 17.22 5.92
CA ALA A 143 -9.43 16.69 4.74
C ALA A 143 -8.39 15.61 5.08
N GLN A 144 -7.57 15.82 6.12
CA GLN A 144 -6.53 14.86 6.52
C GLN A 144 -7.13 13.51 6.95
N GLN A 145 -8.19 13.57 7.77
CA GLN A 145 -8.90 12.36 8.21
C GLN A 145 -9.53 11.66 7.01
N ALA A 146 -10.25 12.41 6.16
CA ALA A 146 -10.90 11.86 4.99
C ALA A 146 -9.92 11.25 3.98
N TRP A 147 -8.73 11.82 3.81
CA TRP A 147 -7.68 11.22 2.98
C TRP A 147 -7.24 9.87 3.51
N THR A 148 -7.02 9.78 4.82
CA THR A 148 -6.62 8.53 5.47
C THR A 148 -7.72 7.48 5.34
N GLU A 149 -8.98 7.84 5.60
CA GLU A 149 -10.12 6.94 5.47
C GLU A 149 -10.31 6.47 4.02
N LEU A 150 -10.25 7.39 3.05
CA LEU A 150 -10.38 7.05 1.64
C LEU A 150 -9.25 6.11 1.18
N ALA A 151 -8.03 6.34 1.63
CA ALA A 151 -6.89 5.48 1.33
C ALA A 151 -7.05 4.08 1.94
N LEU A 152 -7.54 3.99 3.17
CA LEU A 152 -7.85 2.71 3.82
C LEU A 152 -8.96 1.95 3.08
N LEU A 153 -10.02 2.65 2.66
CA LEU A 153 -11.08 2.05 1.84
C LEU A 153 -10.55 1.55 0.48
N ALA A 154 -9.61 2.28 -0.12
CA ALA A 154 -8.99 1.91 -1.39
C ALA A 154 -8.12 0.64 -1.24
N ILE A 155 -7.11 0.66 -0.37
CA ILE A 155 -6.21 -0.50 -0.18
C ILE A 155 -6.92 -1.71 0.42
N GLY A 156 -8.03 -1.48 1.13
CA GLY A 156 -8.87 -2.51 1.72
C GLY A 156 -9.94 -3.05 0.77
N GLU A 157 -9.92 -2.68 -0.52
CA GLU A 157 -10.85 -3.12 -1.57
C GLU A 157 -12.33 -2.80 -1.29
N GLN A 158 -12.61 -1.89 -0.35
CA GLN A 158 -13.97 -1.49 0.00
C GLN A 158 -14.58 -0.61 -1.10
N LEU A 159 -13.76 0.18 -1.80
CA LEU A 159 -14.23 0.98 -2.93
C LEU A 159 -14.71 0.11 -4.09
N GLN A 160 -13.96 -0.96 -4.42
CA GLN A 160 -14.35 -1.91 -5.47
C GLN A 160 -15.62 -2.67 -5.06
N THR A 161 -15.68 -3.13 -3.81
CA THR A 161 -16.86 -3.82 -3.26
C THR A 161 -18.12 -2.93 -3.34
N ALA A 162 -17.99 -1.63 -3.10
CA ALA A 162 -19.12 -0.70 -3.11
C ALA A 162 -19.72 -0.45 -4.50
N ILE A 163 -18.97 -0.71 -5.57
CA ILE A 163 -19.41 -0.50 -6.96
C ILE A 163 -19.61 -1.81 -7.74
N GLU A 164 -19.37 -2.95 -7.09
CA GLU A 164 -19.57 -4.26 -7.70
C GLU A 164 -21.06 -4.48 -8.01
N ASP A 165 -21.36 -4.79 -9.27
CA ASP A 165 -22.71 -5.10 -9.73
C ASP A 165 -22.96 -6.61 -9.60
N PRO A 166 -23.92 -7.06 -8.76
CA PRO A 166 -24.26 -8.47 -8.62
C PRO A 166 -24.70 -9.15 -9.92
N ALA A 167 -25.19 -8.39 -10.91
CA ALA A 167 -25.60 -8.92 -12.20
C ALA A 167 -24.40 -9.21 -13.14
N ARG A 168 -23.20 -8.75 -12.80
CA ARG A 168 -22.01 -8.92 -13.64
C ARG A 168 -21.48 -10.36 -13.55
N LEU A 169 -21.38 -11.02 -14.70
CA LEU A 169 -20.95 -12.43 -14.80
C LEU A 169 -19.43 -12.62 -14.64
N THR A 170 -18.64 -11.55 -14.75
CA THR A 170 -17.18 -11.60 -14.67
C THR A 170 -16.67 -10.50 -13.74
N PHE A 171 -15.69 -10.84 -12.90
CA PHE A 171 -15.03 -9.85 -12.08
C PHE A 171 -14.31 -8.83 -12.97
N ARG A 172 -14.46 -7.55 -12.63
CA ARG A 172 -13.70 -6.46 -13.23
C ARG A 172 -13.26 -5.51 -12.14
N ASP A 173 -11.96 -5.25 -12.11
CA ASP A 173 -11.36 -4.21 -11.29
C ASP A 173 -11.63 -2.85 -11.94
N ASP A 174 -12.61 -2.13 -11.39
CA ASP A 174 -13.07 -0.84 -11.88
C ASP A 174 -12.30 0.30 -11.20
N ILE A 175 -11.74 0.10 -10.00
CA ILE A 175 -10.94 1.12 -9.33
C ILE A 175 -9.59 1.26 -10.04
N CYS A 176 -9.10 2.49 -10.18
CA CYS A 176 -7.74 2.76 -10.68
C CYS A 176 -6.91 3.53 -9.66
N GLY A 177 -7.55 4.42 -8.90
CA GLY A 177 -6.84 5.27 -7.97
C GLY A 177 -7.73 6.25 -7.23
N ILE A 178 -7.16 6.86 -6.21
CA ILE A 178 -7.76 7.98 -5.48
C ILE A 178 -6.83 9.19 -5.52
N ARG A 179 -7.40 10.36 -5.29
CA ARG A 179 -6.68 11.62 -5.37
C ARG A 179 -7.25 12.67 -4.44
N MET A 180 -6.36 13.48 -3.87
CA MET A 180 -6.70 14.68 -3.09
C MET A 180 -5.99 15.88 -3.67
N ASN A 181 -6.71 17.00 -3.80
CA ASN A 181 -6.19 18.28 -4.27
C ASN A 181 -6.42 19.36 -3.22
N ILE A 182 -5.37 20.10 -2.89
CA ILE A 182 -5.44 21.19 -1.92
C ILE A 182 -5.88 22.46 -2.63
N ASP A 183 -7.10 22.90 -2.39
CA ASP A 183 -7.62 24.18 -2.87
C ASP A 183 -8.39 24.89 -1.73
N GLU A 184 -9.23 25.88 -2.04
CA GLU A 184 -10.09 26.54 -1.05
C GLU A 184 -11.04 25.55 -0.35
N PHE A 185 -11.53 24.55 -1.10
CA PHE A 185 -12.31 23.41 -0.65
C PHE A 185 -11.65 22.11 -1.10
N VAL A 186 -10.89 21.47 -0.21
CA VAL A 186 -10.13 20.25 -0.54
C VAL A 186 -11.00 19.26 -1.31
N SER A 187 -10.56 18.96 -2.53
CA SER A 187 -11.31 18.15 -3.47
C SER A 187 -10.70 16.75 -3.56
N PHE A 188 -11.57 15.76 -3.46
CA PHE A 188 -11.24 14.35 -3.55
C PHE A 188 -11.71 13.81 -4.90
N GLY A 189 -11.06 12.75 -5.37
CA GLY A 189 -11.53 12.02 -6.54
C GLY A 189 -11.20 10.54 -6.50
N ILE A 190 -12.14 9.73 -6.97
CA ILE A 190 -12.00 8.29 -7.15
C ILE A 190 -12.01 8.02 -8.65
N TRP A 191 -10.89 7.52 -9.17
CA TRP A 191 -10.69 7.20 -10.57
C TRP A 191 -11.18 5.79 -10.85
N LEU A 192 -12.02 5.70 -11.88
CA LEU A 192 -12.65 4.49 -12.36
C LEU A 192 -12.12 4.22 -13.75
N GLY A 193 -11.67 2.99 -13.99
CA GLY A 193 -11.20 2.53 -15.28
C GLY A 193 -12.25 1.71 -16.01
N VAL A 194 -12.01 1.55 -17.31
CA VAL A 194 -12.76 0.60 -18.13
C VAL A 194 -11.78 -0.38 -18.75
N ILE A 195 -11.93 -1.66 -18.41
CA ILE A 195 -11.25 -2.79 -19.02
C ILE A 195 -12.25 -3.55 -19.89
#